data_AF-A0A7X0R0C2-F1
#
_entry.id   AF-A0A7X0R0C2-F1
#
_cell.length_a   1.000
_cell.length_b   1.000
_cell.length_c   1.000
_cell.angle_alpha   90.00
_cell.angle_beta   90.00
_cell.angle_gamma   90.00
#
_symmetry.space_group_name_H-M   'P 1'
#
loop_
_entity.id
_entity.type
_entity.pdbx_description
1 polymer ?
#
loop_
_entity_poly.entity_id
_entity_poly.type
_entity_poly.pdbx_seq_one_letter_code
_entity_poly.pdbx_strand_id
1 'polypeptide(L)'
;MTNFDFHRLLFPAEFERFCLDILKICEPELEFKTSGEWADNGIDLLCTTENRNIIGQCKRYNPNNYNSLKQSLKKEAKKCKKEDPERYILFTSVTLGVTQFKEIVDLFEGYLKKSDIIDSEKLNEFLRDDKNYSHIFKSHSKLLVPNFKAVELALDKVVHRKYYQKTAYFLHEIEAKHRLFHHTVQLPSLIQQLEEN
;
A
#
# COMPACT_ATOMS: atom_id res chain seq x y z
N MET A 1 -15.56 -1.88 1.33
CA MET A 1 -15.27 -0.50 1.80
C MET A 1 -15.68 0.47 0.70
N THR A 2 -16.11 1.68 1.04
CA THR A 2 -16.31 2.75 0.04
C THR A 2 -14.95 3.18 -0.53
N ASN A 3 -14.92 3.52 -1.82
CA ASN A 3 -13.70 4.04 -2.44
C ASN A 3 -13.41 5.47 -1.94
N PHE A 4 -12.14 5.74 -1.69
CA PHE A 4 -11.62 7.05 -1.32
C PHE A 4 -11.50 7.96 -2.55
N ASP A 5 -11.89 9.22 -2.35
CA ASP A 5 -11.62 10.31 -3.29
C ASP A 5 -10.32 11.02 -2.90
N PHE A 6 -9.20 10.53 -3.41
CA PHE A 6 -7.87 11.04 -3.08
C PHE A 6 -7.67 12.52 -3.48
N HIS A 7 -8.37 13.00 -4.51
CA HIS A 7 -8.26 14.39 -4.95
C HIS A 7 -8.80 15.35 -3.90
N ARG A 8 -9.92 14.99 -3.27
CA ARG A 8 -10.56 15.78 -2.22
C ARG A 8 -9.91 15.59 -0.85
N LEU A 9 -9.39 14.41 -0.57
CA LEU A 9 -8.89 14.04 0.76
C LEU A 9 -7.43 14.44 1.02
N LEU A 10 -6.58 14.45 -0.01
CA LEU A 10 -5.15 14.66 0.13
C LEU A 10 -4.71 15.93 -0.62
N PHE A 11 -3.85 16.72 0.01
CA PHE A 11 -3.13 17.81 -0.66
C PHE A 11 -2.05 17.26 -1.62
N PRO A 12 -1.50 18.07 -2.54
CA PRO A 12 -0.51 17.60 -3.51
C PRO A 12 0.65 16.81 -2.88
N ALA A 13 1.37 17.41 -1.92
CA ALA A 13 2.50 16.78 -1.25
C ALA A 13 2.10 15.54 -0.42
N GLU A 14 0.88 15.53 0.13
CA GLU A 14 0.37 14.36 0.87
C GLU A 14 0.09 13.20 -0.07
N PHE A 15 -0.46 13.48 -1.25
CA PHE A 15 -0.69 12.47 -2.28
C PHE A 15 0.63 11.87 -2.78
N GLU A 16 1.67 12.69 -2.99
CA GLU A 16 3.00 12.21 -3.36
C GLU A 16 3.60 11.30 -2.28
N ARG A 17 3.52 11.72 -1.01
CA ARG A 17 3.98 10.90 0.12
C ARG A 17 3.21 9.58 0.21
N PHE A 18 1.90 9.63 0.01
CA PHE A 18 1.04 8.45 -0.03
C PHE A 18 1.45 7.48 -1.14
N CYS A 19 1.68 7.98 -2.35
CA CYS A 19 2.13 7.14 -3.47
C CYS A 19 3.51 6.52 -3.21
N LEU A 20 4.44 7.26 -2.60
CA LEU A 20 5.74 6.72 -2.19
C LEU A 20 5.59 5.55 -1.21
N ASP A 21 4.74 5.70 -0.18
CA ASP A 21 4.55 4.66 0.82
C ASP A 21 3.91 3.40 0.21
N ILE A 22 2.96 3.56 -0.72
CA ILE A 22 2.42 2.44 -1.51
C ILE A 22 3.51 1.77 -2.35
N LEU A 23 4.33 2.56 -3.06
CA LEU A 23 5.37 2.05 -3.94
C LEU A 23 6.41 1.20 -3.19
N LYS A 24 6.82 1.65 -1.99
CA LYS A 24 7.74 0.90 -1.13
C LYS A 24 7.22 -0.47 -0.70
N ILE A 25 5.90 -0.62 -0.57
CA ILE A 25 5.28 -1.91 -0.25
C ILE A 25 5.23 -2.80 -1.50
N CYS A 26 4.91 -2.21 -2.66
CA CYS A 26 4.82 -2.94 -3.92
C CYS A 26 6.19 -3.43 -4.42
N GLU A 27 7.24 -2.63 -4.22
CA GLU A 27 8.59 -2.89 -4.73
C GLU A 27 9.63 -2.76 -3.59
N PRO A 28 9.64 -3.69 -2.62
CA PRO A 28 10.50 -3.59 -1.43
C PRO A 28 12.00 -3.72 -1.73
N GLU A 29 12.35 -4.27 -2.90
CA GLU A 29 13.72 -4.41 -3.40
C GLU A 29 14.29 -3.10 -3.98
N LEU A 30 13.44 -2.09 -4.18
CA LEU A 30 13.81 -0.81 -4.77
C LEU A 30 13.68 0.32 -3.77
N GLU A 31 14.69 1.19 -3.73
CA GLU A 31 14.67 2.38 -2.90
C GLU A 31 14.14 3.56 -3.70
N PHE A 32 13.15 4.25 -3.13
CA PHE A 32 12.57 5.45 -3.72
C PHE A 32 12.58 6.62 -2.73
N LYS A 33 12.77 7.83 -3.25
CA LYS A 33 12.67 9.09 -2.50
C LYS A 33 11.81 10.10 -3.25
N THR A 34 11.16 10.98 -2.48
CA THR A 34 10.57 12.21 -3.04
C THR A 34 11.70 13.15 -3.43
N SER A 35 11.64 13.75 -4.61
CA SER A 35 12.68 14.65 -5.13
C SER A 35 12.82 15.97 -4.33
N GLY A 36 11.84 16.32 -3.49
CA GLY A 36 11.88 17.47 -2.59
C GLY A 36 11.65 18.82 -3.29
N GLU A 37 11.51 19.89 -2.49
CA GLU A 37 11.24 21.27 -2.95
C GLU A 37 12.33 21.88 -3.84
N TRP A 38 13.48 21.21 -3.99
CA TRP A 38 14.64 21.68 -4.75
C TRP A 38 14.77 21.04 -6.15
N ALA A 39 13.80 20.23 -6.57
CA ALA A 39 13.83 19.58 -7.87
C ALA A 39 13.14 20.46 -8.94
N ASP A 40 13.94 21.31 -9.58
CA ASP A 40 13.53 22.18 -10.71
C ASP A 40 12.89 21.44 -11.91
N ASN A 41 12.87 20.09 -11.92
CA ASN A 41 12.40 19.27 -13.04
C ASN A 41 10.98 18.68 -12.86
N GLY A 42 10.39 18.75 -11.66
CA GLY A 42 9.01 18.29 -11.41
C GLY A 42 8.79 16.78 -11.47
N ILE A 43 9.82 15.99 -11.20
CA ILE A 43 9.76 14.54 -10.95
C ILE A 43 9.31 14.35 -9.50
N ASP A 44 8.29 13.56 -9.21
CA ASP A 44 7.79 13.44 -7.82
C ASP A 44 8.53 12.33 -7.06
N LEU A 45 8.84 11.21 -7.73
CA LEU A 45 9.47 10.03 -7.15
C LEU A 45 10.72 9.66 -7.97
N LEU A 46 11.84 9.43 -7.29
CA LEU A 46 13.09 9.01 -7.90
C LEU A 46 13.57 7.71 -7.25
N CYS A 47 13.91 6.72 -8.07
CA CYS A 47 14.60 5.53 -7.60
C CYS A 47 16.06 5.86 -7.29
N THR A 48 16.52 5.44 -6.11
CA THR A 48 17.91 5.62 -5.66
C THR A 48 18.68 4.32 -5.59
N THR A 49 18.11 3.21 -6.05
CA THR A 49 18.81 1.93 -6.19
C THR A 49 19.92 2.06 -7.23
N GLU A 50 21.11 1.53 -6.91
CA GLU A 50 22.26 1.57 -7.82
C GLU A 50 21.93 0.97 -9.19
N ASN A 51 22.42 1.62 -10.25
CA ASN A 51 22.25 1.20 -11.65
C ASN A 51 20.79 1.06 -12.14
N ARG A 52 19.82 1.67 -11.44
CA ARG A 52 18.41 1.69 -11.86
C ARG A 52 17.99 3.14 -12.08
N ASN A 53 17.59 3.48 -13.30
CA ASN A 53 17.04 4.80 -13.62
C ASN A 53 15.52 4.71 -13.75
N ILE A 54 14.82 4.69 -12.60
CA ILE A 54 13.37 4.61 -12.55
C ILE A 54 12.83 5.92 -12.00
N ILE A 55 11.93 6.55 -12.75
CA ILE A 55 11.27 7.80 -12.33
C ILE A 55 9.77 7.56 -12.15
N GLY A 56 9.18 8.26 -11.20
CA GLY A 56 7.76 8.17 -10.90
C GLY A 56 7.11 9.54 -10.75
N GLN A 57 5.83 9.59 -11.11
CA GLN A 57 5.03 10.81 -11.04
C GLN A 57 3.67 10.55 -10.39
N CYS A 58 3.25 11.47 -9.53
CA CYS A 58 2.01 11.43 -8.79
C CYS A 58 1.07 12.53 -9.29
N LYS A 59 0.14 12.20 -10.18
CA LYS A 59 -0.80 13.16 -10.77
C LYS A 59 -2.15 13.15 -10.05
N ARG A 60 -2.31 14.08 -9.10
CA ARG A 60 -3.58 14.34 -8.40
C ARG A 60 -4.49 15.28 -9.22
N TYR A 61 -5.53 14.73 -9.83
CA TYR A 61 -6.52 15.47 -10.61
C TYR A 61 -7.94 15.11 -10.21
N ASN A 62 -8.88 16.01 -10.55
CA ASN A 62 -10.30 15.76 -10.36
C ASN A 62 -10.71 14.50 -11.15
N PRO A 63 -11.34 13.49 -10.52
CA PRO A 63 -11.76 12.25 -11.17
C PRO A 63 -12.64 12.46 -12.41
N ASN A 64 -13.43 13.54 -12.43
CA ASN A 64 -14.33 13.87 -13.54
C ASN A 64 -13.65 14.61 -14.69
N ASN A 65 -12.34 14.88 -14.60
CA ASN A 65 -11.62 15.66 -15.61
C ASN A 65 -10.31 14.98 -16.06
N TYR A 66 -10.48 13.90 -16.82
CA TYR A 66 -9.38 13.21 -17.48
C TYR A 66 -8.61 14.09 -18.47
N ASN A 67 -9.26 15.05 -19.14
CA ASN A 67 -8.60 15.89 -20.14
C ASN A 67 -7.47 16.74 -19.53
N SER A 68 -7.66 17.27 -18.32
CA SER A 68 -6.60 17.98 -17.61
C SER A 68 -5.42 17.07 -17.24
N LEU A 69 -5.69 15.84 -16.81
CA LEU A 69 -4.65 14.83 -16.58
C LEU A 69 -3.88 14.54 -17.88
N LYS A 70 -4.58 14.27 -19.00
CA LYS A 70 -3.99 13.97 -20.30
C LYS A 70 -3.09 15.09 -20.82
N GLN A 71 -3.52 16.35 -20.70
CA GLN A 71 -2.69 17.50 -21.09
C GLN A 71 -1.40 17.61 -20.27
N SER A 72 -1.48 17.31 -18.97
CA SER A 72 -0.31 17.24 -18.08
C SER A 72 0.63 16.11 -18.50
N LEU A 73 0.10 14.90 -18.72
CA LEU A 73 0.88 13.74 -19.14
C LEU A 73 1.56 13.92 -20.49
N LYS A 74 0.97 14.67 -21.43
CA LYS A 74 1.66 15.04 -22.68
C LYS A 74 2.94 15.85 -22.45
N LYS A 75 2.96 16.72 -21.44
CA LYS A 75 4.16 17.49 -21.07
C LYS A 75 5.18 16.57 -20.39
N GLU A 76 4.71 15.69 -19.51
CA GLU A 76 5.58 14.71 -18.84
C GLU A 76 6.21 13.72 -19.82
N ALA A 77 5.46 13.18 -20.78
CA ALA A 77 6.00 12.27 -21.79
C ALA A 77 7.14 12.91 -22.58
N LYS A 78 7.04 14.21 -22.91
CA LYS A 78 8.13 14.96 -23.55
C LYS A 78 9.36 15.11 -22.66
N LYS A 79 9.18 15.26 -21.34
CA LYS A 79 10.28 15.29 -20.37
C LYS A 79 10.91 13.91 -20.19
N CYS A 80 10.08 12.88 -20.02
CA CYS A 80 10.50 11.49 -19.91
C CYS A 80 11.43 11.08 -21.05
N LYS A 81 11.10 11.43 -22.30
CA LYS A 81 11.97 11.17 -23.45
C LYS A 81 13.33 11.88 -23.41
N LYS A 82 13.42 13.03 -22.74
CA LYS A 82 14.68 13.77 -22.59
C LYS A 82 15.55 13.18 -21.48
N GLU A 83 14.92 12.72 -20.41
CA GLU A 83 15.60 12.08 -19.27
C GLU A 83 15.98 10.61 -19.56
N ASP A 84 15.33 9.98 -20.55
CA ASP A 84 15.55 8.61 -21.00
C ASP A 84 15.65 7.58 -19.85
N PRO A 85 14.62 7.48 -18.98
CA PRO A 85 14.62 6.53 -17.88
C PRO A 85 14.48 5.09 -18.38
N GLU A 86 14.95 4.13 -17.58
CA GLU A 86 14.71 2.71 -17.82
C GLU A 86 13.22 2.36 -17.72
N ARG A 87 12.53 2.97 -16.75
CA ARG A 87 11.11 2.72 -16.46
C ARG A 87 10.46 3.97 -15.88
N TYR A 88 9.22 4.21 -16.29
CA TYR A 88 8.38 5.28 -15.76
C TYR A 88 7.22 4.68 -14.97
N ILE A 89 6.93 5.21 -13.77
CA ILE A 89 5.79 4.79 -12.94
C ILE A 89 4.81 5.96 -12.80
N LEU A 90 3.53 5.72 -13.04
CA LEU A 90 2.50 6.75 -12.94
C LEU A 90 1.49 6.39 -11.85
N PHE A 91 1.38 7.25 -10.85
CA PHE A 91 0.27 7.26 -9.90
C PHE A 91 -0.75 8.34 -10.28
N THR A 92 -2.04 8.03 -10.20
CA THR A 92 -3.08 9.05 -10.39
C THR A 92 -4.31 8.84 -9.52
N SER A 93 -4.91 9.96 -9.08
CA SER A 93 -6.18 9.96 -8.34
C SER A 93 -7.41 9.81 -9.23
N VAL A 94 -7.24 9.69 -10.54
CA VAL A 94 -8.32 9.49 -11.52
C VAL A 94 -8.48 7.99 -11.78
N THR A 95 -9.70 7.47 -11.79
CA THR A 95 -9.96 6.10 -12.25
C THR A 95 -9.88 6.06 -13.77
N LEU A 96 -9.11 5.12 -14.31
CA LEU A 96 -8.84 5.05 -15.74
C LEU A 96 -9.64 3.94 -16.42
N GLY A 97 -10.31 4.27 -17.52
CA GLY A 97 -10.94 3.30 -18.41
C GLY A 97 -9.92 2.63 -19.34
N VAL A 98 -10.33 1.51 -19.97
CA VAL A 98 -9.46 0.73 -20.88
C VAL A 98 -8.88 1.60 -22.02
N THR A 99 -9.69 2.49 -22.59
CA THR A 99 -9.25 3.42 -23.64
C THR A 99 -8.24 4.43 -23.11
N GLN A 100 -8.45 4.97 -21.91
CA GLN A 100 -7.56 5.94 -21.27
C GLN A 100 -6.21 5.31 -20.91
N PHE A 101 -6.19 4.07 -20.41
CA PHE A 101 -4.96 3.32 -20.21
C PHE A 101 -4.14 3.20 -21.49
N LYS A 102 -4.78 2.82 -22.60
CA LYS A 102 -4.11 2.69 -23.90
C LYS A 102 -3.54 4.04 -24.36
N GLU A 103 -4.34 5.10 -24.28
CA GLU A 103 -3.88 6.45 -24.63
C GLU A 103 -2.66 6.88 -23.81
N ILE A 104 -2.62 6.59 -22.51
CA ILE A 104 -1.50 6.95 -21.65
C ILE A 104 -0.26 6.14 -22.02
N VAL A 105 -0.38 4.82 -22.20
CA VAL A 105 0.75 3.97 -22.60
C VAL A 105 1.31 4.41 -23.94
N ASP A 106 0.45 4.70 -24.93
CA ASP A 106 0.86 5.15 -26.25
C ASP A 106 1.59 6.51 -26.19
N LEU A 107 1.25 7.41 -25.25
CA LEU A 107 1.92 8.70 -25.07
C LEU A 107 3.38 8.57 -24.61
N PHE A 108 3.69 7.54 -23.82
CA PHE A 108 5.02 7.34 -23.24
C PHE A 108 5.90 6.37 -24.05
N GLU A 109 5.45 5.93 -25.24
CA GLU A 109 6.27 5.25 -26.25
C GLU A 109 7.21 4.14 -25.71
N GLY A 110 6.72 3.32 -24.78
CA GLY A 110 7.45 2.15 -24.25
C GLY A 110 8.13 2.34 -22.91
N TYR A 111 8.31 3.57 -22.43
CA TYR A 111 8.87 3.85 -21.09
C TYR A 111 7.90 3.50 -19.95
N LEU A 112 6.59 3.53 -20.23
CA LEU A 112 5.52 3.26 -19.27
C LEU A 112 4.72 2.05 -19.74
N LYS A 113 4.67 0.99 -18.93
CA LYS A 113 3.80 -0.17 -19.19
C LYS A 113 2.48 -0.01 -18.45
N LYS A 114 1.46 -0.76 -18.88
CA LYS A 114 0.16 -0.77 -18.20
C LYS A 114 0.27 -1.18 -16.72
N SER A 115 1.19 -2.08 -16.39
CA SER A 115 1.47 -2.51 -14.99
C SER A 115 2.04 -1.40 -14.11
N ASP A 116 2.64 -0.37 -14.73
CA ASP A 116 3.32 0.72 -14.05
C ASP A 116 2.38 1.92 -13.84
N ILE A 117 1.12 1.79 -14.28
CA ILE A 117 0.06 2.77 -14.05
C ILE A 117 -0.80 2.31 -12.88
N ILE A 118 -0.76 3.08 -11.80
CA ILE A 118 -1.51 2.86 -10.57
C ILE A 118 -2.56 3.95 -10.47
N ASP A 119 -3.78 3.61 -10.85
CA ASP A 119 -4.92 4.52 -10.87
C ASP A 119 -5.69 4.52 -9.54
N SER A 120 -6.73 5.34 -9.46
CA SER A 120 -7.53 5.46 -8.23
C SER A 120 -8.19 4.15 -7.80
N GLU A 121 -8.61 3.31 -8.76
CA GLU A 121 -9.19 2.01 -8.44
C GLU A 121 -8.15 1.08 -7.82
N LYS A 122 -6.95 1.00 -8.41
CA LYS A 122 -5.84 0.20 -7.88
C LYS A 122 -5.38 0.69 -6.51
N LEU A 123 -5.27 2.00 -6.30
CA LEU A 123 -4.96 2.59 -5.00
C LEU A 123 -6.00 2.19 -3.93
N ASN A 124 -7.28 2.21 -4.29
CA ASN A 124 -8.35 1.76 -3.40
C ASN A 124 -8.29 0.26 -3.14
N GLU A 125 -7.89 -0.56 -4.11
CA GLU A 125 -7.67 -2.00 -3.94
C GLU A 125 -6.55 -2.27 -2.92
N PHE A 126 -5.41 -1.57 -3.02
CA PHE A 126 -4.33 -1.67 -2.05
C PHE A 126 -4.81 -1.33 -0.63
N LEU A 127 -5.59 -0.25 -0.48
CA LEU A 127 -6.12 0.15 0.82
C LEU A 127 -7.18 -0.82 1.40
N ARG A 128 -7.76 -1.71 0.60
CA ARG A 128 -8.65 -2.78 1.10
C ARG A 128 -7.87 -3.98 1.64
N ASP A 129 -6.60 -4.13 1.25
CA ASP A 129 -5.73 -5.18 1.78
C ASP A 129 -5.16 -4.77 3.14
N ASP A 130 -5.94 -5.09 4.17
CA ASP A 130 -5.62 -4.80 5.57
C ASP A 130 -4.31 -5.44 6.06
N LYS A 131 -3.82 -6.52 5.42
CA LYS A 131 -2.59 -7.19 5.87
C LYS A 131 -1.37 -6.34 5.54
N ASN A 132 -1.29 -5.90 4.29
CA ASN A 132 -0.10 -5.22 3.78
C ASN A 132 -0.14 -3.70 3.98
N TYR A 133 -1.32 -3.08 3.94
CA TYR A 133 -1.45 -1.62 3.89
C TYR A 133 -2.03 -0.98 5.16
N SER A 134 -2.30 -1.75 6.23
CA SER A 134 -2.89 -1.18 7.47
C SER A 134 -2.05 -0.08 8.13
N HIS A 135 -0.73 -0.05 7.92
CA HIS A 135 0.15 0.98 8.45
C HIS A 135 0.05 2.32 7.68
N ILE A 136 -0.41 2.30 6.42
CA ILE A 136 -0.61 3.51 5.60
C ILE A 136 -1.61 4.46 6.26
N PHE A 137 -2.68 3.92 6.84
CA PHE A 137 -3.69 4.72 7.54
C PHE A 137 -3.14 5.47 8.77
N LYS A 138 -2.04 4.98 9.37
CA LYS A 138 -1.38 5.68 10.49
C LYS A 138 -0.58 6.87 10.00
N SER A 139 0.11 6.73 8.88
CA SER A 139 0.90 7.80 8.26
C SER A 139 0.03 8.86 7.58
N HIS A 140 -1.16 8.47 7.09
CA HIS A 140 -2.07 9.33 6.32
C HIS A 140 -3.43 9.44 7.00
N SER A 141 -3.47 10.11 8.16
CA SER A 141 -4.67 10.19 9.02
C SER A 141 -5.90 10.81 8.34
N LYS A 142 -5.72 11.65 7.32
CA LYS A 142 -6.83 12.20 6.52
C LYS A 142 -7.62 11.14 5.74
N LEU A 143 -7.03 9.97 5.48
CA LEU A 143 -7.74 8.83 4.90
C LEU A 143 -8.71 8.18 5.91
N LEU A 144 -8.52 8.39 7.22
CA LEU A 144 -9.41 7.84 8.25
C LEU A 144 -10.71 8.64 8.39
N VAL A 145 -10.63 9.97 8.27
CA VAL A 145 -11.75 10.91 8.49
C VAL A 145 -13.01 10.60 7.66
N PRO A 146 -12.94 10.28 6.35
CA PRO A 146 -14.13 10.04 5.54
C PRO A 146 -14.77 8.66 5.71
N ASN A 147 -14.17 7.72 6.45
CA ASN A 147 -14.67 6.35 6.51
C ASN A 147 -14.90 5.89 7.95
N PHE A 148 -16.17 5.94 8.38
CA PHE A 148 -16.61 5.41 9.66
C PHE A 148 -16.20 3.93 9.85
N LYS A 149 -16.08 3.13 8.78
CA LYS A 149 -15.57 1.75 8.86
C LYS A 149 -14.06 1.66 9.09
N ALA A 150 -13.26 2.57 8.55
CA ALA A 150 -11.82 2.60 8.83
C ALA A 150 -11.56 3.05 10.26
N VAL A 151 -12.35 4.02 10.75
CA VAL A 151 -12.39 4.42 12.16
C VAL A 151 -12.88 3.27 13.03
N GLU A 152 -13.97 2.60 12.66
CA GLU A 152 -14.50 1.42 13.37
C GLU A 152 -13.48 0.29 13.41
N LEU A 153 -12.78 -0.03 12.33
CA LEU A 153 -11.73 -1.06 12.30
C LEU A 153 -10.52 -0.67 13.18
N ALA A 154 -10.15 0.61 13.19
CA ALA A 154 -9.11 1.13 14.07
C ALA A 154 -9.55 1.08 15.54
N LEU A 155 -10.79 1.46 15.84
CA LEU A 155 -11.39 1.39 17.16
C LEU A 155 -11.58 -0.05 17.63
N ASP A 156 -12.02 -0.96 16.77
CA ASP A 156 -12.19 -2.38 17.05
C ASP A 156 -10.84 -3.00 17.47
N LYS A 157 -9.77 -2.71 16.72
CA LYS A 157 -8.40 -3.09 17.09
C LYS A 157 -7.95 -2.52 18.43
N VAL A 158 -8.37 -1.32 18.81
CA VAL A 158 -7.99 -0.66 20.08
C VAL A 158 -8.83 -1.14 21.26
N VAL A 159 -10.14 -1.23 21.09
CA VAL A 159 -11.12 -1.66 22.12
C VAL A 159 -10.96 -3.15 22.40
N HIS A 160 -10.82 -3.97 21.36
CA HIS A 160 -10.61 -5.41 21.53
C HIS A 160 -9.17 -5.78 21.86
N ARG A 161 -8.22 -4.84 21.80
CA ARG A 161 -6.79 -5.07 22.12
C ARG A 161 -6.61 -5.76 23.48
N LYS A 162 -7.36 -5.32 24.50
CA LYS A 162 -7.29 -5.90 25.85
C LYS A 162 -7.72 -7.37 25.85
N TYR A 163 -8.77 -7.70 25.09
CA TYR A 163 -9.25 -9.08 24.96
C TYR A 163 -8.28 -9.94 24.14
N TYR A 164 -7.78 -9.43 23.01
CA TYR A 164 -6.77 -10.13 22.21
C TYR A 164 -5.47 -10.39 22.98
N GLN A 165 -4.98 -9.42 23.75
CA GLN A 165 -3.81 -9.61 24.61
C GLN A 165 -4.04 -10.67 25.66
N LYS A 166 -5.22 -10.68 26.29
CA LYS A 166 -5.59 -11.69 27.28
C LYS A 166 -5.69 -13.09 26.65
N THR A 167 -6.31 -13.20 25.48
CA THR A 167 -6.42 -14.47 24.75
C THR A 167 -5.06 -14.96 24.27
N ALA A 168 -4.20 -14.09 23.74
CA ALA A 168 -2.84 -14.45 23.33
C ALA A 168 -1.99 -14.91 24.53
N TYR A 169 -2.12 -14.25 25.67
CA TYR A 169 -1.48 -14.69 26.92
C TYR A 169 -1.97 -16.08 27.34
N PHE A 170 -3.29 -16.31 27.36
CA PHE A 170 -3.84 -17.62 27.69
C PHE A 170 -3.43 -18.71 26.70
N LEU A 171 -3.39 -18.39 25.40
CA LEU A 171 -2.92 -19.32 24.38
C LEU A 171 -1.46 -19.70 24.62
N HIS A 172 -0.62 -18.72 24.93
CA HIS A 172 0.78 -18.96 25.29
C HIS A 172 0.92 -19.81 26.56
N GLU A 173 0.09 -19.57 27.59
CA GLU A 173 0.02 -20.43 28.79
C GLU A 173 -0.40 -21.86 28.45
N ILE A 174 -1.42 -22.03 27.61
CA ILE A 174 -1.90 -23.34 27.18
C ILE A 174 -0.81 -24.07 26.40
N GLU A 175 -0.15 -23.41 25.45
CA GLU A 175 0.96 -24.00 24.69
C GLU A 175 2.15 -24.35 25.59
N ALA A 176 2.49 -23.50 26.57
CA ALA A 176 3.55 -23.78 27.53
C ALA A 176 3.20 -24.98 28.42
N LYS A 177 1.95 -25.08 28.87
CA LYS A 177 1.45 -26.20 29.68
C LYS A 177 1.32 -27.48 28.87
N HIS A 178 0.81 -27.40 27.64
CA HIS A 178 0.70 -28.52 26.71
C HIS A 178 2.07 -29.19 26.47
N ARG A 179 3.14 -28.39 26.33
CA ARG A 179 4.52 -28.90 26.26
C ARG A 179 4.94 -29.72 27.48
N LEU A 180 4.42 -29.43 28.67
CA LEU A 180 4.67 -30.19 29.90
C LEU A 180 3.87 -31.52 29.92
N PHE A 181 2.69 -31.56 29.28
CA PHE A 181 1.83 -32.74 29.26
C PHE A 181 2.29 -33.84 28.27
N HIS A 182 3.19 -33.54 27.34
CA HIS A 182 3.75 -34.55 26.41
C HIS A 182 4.70 -35.56 27.08
N HIS A 183 5.13 -35.30 28.33
CA HIS A 183 6.11 -36.12 29.02
C HIS A 183 5.62 -36.68 30.35
N THR A 184 4.42 -37.25 30.39
CA THR A 184 4.12 -38.27 31.40
C THR A 184 4.01 -39.63 30.74
N VAL A 185 5.16 -40.14 30.30
CA VAL A 185 5.34 -41.54 29.86
C VAL A 185 4.82 -42.53 30.91
N GLN A 186 4.75 -42.11 32.17
CA GLN A 186 4.25 -42.90 33.30
C GLN A 186 2.72 -42.92 33.44
N LEU A 187 1.98 -42.00 32.82
CA LEU A 187 0.52 -41.89 33.00
C LEU A 187 -0.23 -43.11 32.42
N PRO A 188 0.08 -43.61 31.21
CA PRO A 188 -0.56 -44.82 30.69
C PRO A 188 -0.26 -46.06 31.54
N SER A 189 0.97 -46.18 32.03
CA SER A 189 1.40 -47.28 32.91
C SER A 189 0.67 -47.28 34.25
N LEU A 190 0.43 -46.09 34.83
CA LEU A 190 -0.28 -45.95 36.10
C LEU A 190 -1.78 -46.20 35.95
N ILE A 191 -2.39 -45.80 34.83
CA ILE A 191 -3.80 -46.09 34.53
C ILE A 191 -4.00 -47.61 34.38
N GLN A 192 -3.10 -48.30 33.67
CA GLN A 192 -3.18 -49.75 33.50
C GLN A 192 -3.06 -50.50 34.84
N GLN A 193 -2.18 -50.06 35.75
CA GLN A 193 -2.06 -50.65 37.09
C GLN A 193 -3.28 -50.40 38.00
N LEU A 194 -4.05 -49.34 37.74
CA LEU A 194 -5.29 -49.04 38.48
C LEU A 194 -6.50 -49.82 37.96
N GLU A 195 -6.52 -50.19 36.67
CA GLU A 195 -7.59 -50.99 36.07
C GLU A 195 -7.42 -52.50 36.31
N GLU A 196 -6.20 -52.95 36.65
CA GLU A 196 -5.88 -54.36 36.96
C GLU A 196 -6.02 -54.72 38.46
N ASN A 197 -6.43 -53.77 39.33
CA ASN A 197 -6.79 -54.00 40.75
C ASN A 197 -8.30 -53.84 40.97
#